data_AF-B3ESL1-F1
#
_entry.id   AF-B3ESL1-F1
#
_cell.length_a   1.000
_cell.length_b   1.000
_cell.length_c   1.000
_cell.angle_alpha   90.00
_cell.angle_beta   90.00
_cell.angle_gamma   90.00
#
_symmetry.space_group_name_H-M   'P 1'
#
loop_
_entity.id
_entity.type
_entity.pdbx_description
1 polymer ?
#
loop_
_entity_poly.entity_id
_entity_poly.type
_entity_poly.pdbx_seq_one_letter_code
_entity_poly.pdbx_strand_id
1 'polypeptide(L)'
;MKVKIDDIEKVTSLLLSKLKESKGNEIELNNDFYWDISEEELYNPYQDPKNITLDQLSDDLEEIQRLIKSDDAITYDLKRLASILKALSIENRTAF
;
A
#
# COMPACT_ATOMS: atom_id res chain seq x y z
N MET A 1 2.27 -2.33 21.00
CA MET A 1 3.28 -3.04 20.16
C MET A 1 4.37 -2.05 19.76
N LYS A 2 5.60 -2.50 19.48
CA LYS A 2 6.67 -1.65 18.92
C LYS A 2 7.18 -2.28 17.62
N VAL A 3 7.50 -1.45 16.63
CA VAL A 3 8.03 -1.85 15.33
C VAL A 3 9.38 -1.17 15.13
N LYS A 4 10.37 -1.88 14.60
CA LYS A 4 11.64 -1.29 14.17
C LYS A 4 11.54 -0.93 12.70
N ILE A 5 11.84 0.32 12.35
CA ILE A 5 11.77 0.80 10.97
C ILE A 5 12.74 0.02 10.09
N ASP A 6 13.96 -0.24 10.57
CA ASP A 6 14.97 -1.02 9.84
C ASP A 6 14.49 -2.42 9.44
N ASP A 7 13.69 -3.09 10.28
CA ASP A 7 13.14 -4.40 9.98
C ASP A 7 12.08 -4.31 8.85
N ILE A 8 11.26 -3.24 8.85
CA ILE A 8 10.25 -2.98 7.84
C ILE A 8 10.89 -2.61 6.49
N GLU A 9 11.92 -1.78 6.50
CA GLU A 9 12.67 -1.43 5.30
C GLU A 9 13.27 -2.69 4.67
N LYS A 10 13.98 -3.50 5.47
CA LYS A 10 14.64 -4.73 5.02
C LYS A 10 13.65 -5.73 4.42
N VAL A 11 12.52 -5.98 5.10
CA VAL A 11 11.54 -6.95 4.61
C VAL A 11 10.80 -6.43 3.37
N THR A 12 10.52 -5.13 3.29
CA THR A 12 9.89 -4.51 2.12
C THR A 12 10.78 -4.65 0.89
N SER A 13 12.07 -4.33 0.99
CA SER A 13 13.02 -4.52 -0.11
C SER A 13 13.13 -5.98 -0.55
N LEU A 14 13.17 -6.92 0.40
CA LEU A 14 13.20 -8.35 0.09
C LEU A 14 11.95 -8.80 -0.68
N LEU A 15 10.76 -8.42 -0.23
CA LEU A 15 9.49 -8.79 -0.85
C LEU A 15 9.35 -8.20 -2.26
N LEU A 16 9.71 -6.92 -2.44
CA LEU A 16 9.70 -6.28 -3.76
C LEU A 16 10.71 -6.91 -4.72
N SER A 17 11.90 -7.29 -4.23
CA SER A 17 12.89 -8.02 -5.04
C SER A 17 12.35 -9.37 -5.50
N LYS A 18 11.72 -10.13 -4.59
CA LYS A 18 11.11 -11.43 -4.92
C LYS A 18 9.97 -11.30 -5.91
N LEU A 19 9.14 -10.27 -5.73
CA LEU A 19 8.05 -9.98 -6.64
C LEU A 19 8.59 -9.68 -8.05
N LYS A 20 9.60 -8.81 -8.14
CA LYS A 20 10.28 -8.47 -9.38
C LYS A 20 10.93 -9.66 -10.09
N GLU A 21 11.57 -10.56 -9.34
CA GLU A 21 12.12 -11.82 -9.87
C GLU A 21 11.03 -12.71 -10.50
N SER A 22 9.84 -12.75 -9.89
CA SER A 22 8.76 -13.66 -10.31
C SER A 22 7.85 -13.10 -11.42
N LYS A 23 7.71 -11.78 -11.52
CA LYS A 23 6.72 -11.12 -12.40
C LYS A 23 7.32 -10.10 -13.36
N GLY A 24 8.59 -9.73 -13.18
CA GLY A 24 9.21 -8.64 -13.91
C GLY A 24 9.03 -7.29 -13.22
N ASN A 25 9.28 -6.21 -13.96
CA ASN A 25 9.32 -4.84 -13.41
C ASN A 25 7.96 -4.15 -13.32
N GLU A 26 6.95 -4.69 -13.99
CA GLU A 26 5.63 -4.08 -14.14
C GLU A 26 4.57 -5.13 -13.86
N ILE A 27 3.55 -4.73 -13.12
CA ILE A 27 2.41 -5.57 -12.75
C ILE A 27 1.17 -4.72 -12.99
N GLU A 28 0.24 -5.24 -13.78
CA GLU A 28 -1.06 -4.63 -14.00
C GLU A 28 -1.93 -4.79 -12.75
N LEU A 29 -2.53 -3.69 -12.29
CA LEU A 29 -3.50 -3.69 -11.21
C LEU A 29 -4.90 -3.66 -11.83
N ASN A 30 -5.75 -4.64 -11.50
CA ASN A 30 -7.08 -4.77 -12.12
C ASN A 30 -8.15 -3.93 -11.43
N ASN A 31 -7.86 -3.43 -10.23
CA ASN A 31 -8.74 -2.57 -9.45
C ASN A 31 -8.10 -1.20 -9.30
N ASP A 32 -8.91 -0.14 -9.28
CA ASP A 32 -8.45 1.23 -9.04
C ASP A 32 -9.01 1.77 -7.71
N PHE A 33 -10.33 1.68 -7.55
CA PHE A 33 -11.00 2.12 -6.32
C PHE A 33 -10.83 1.13 -5.17
N TYR A 34 -10.65 1.65 -3.96
CA TYR A 34 -10.70 0.87 -2.73
C TYR A 34 -11.43 1.62 -1.61
N TRP A 35 -11.98 0.84 -0.66
CA TRP A 35 -12.58 1.38 0.54
C TRP A 35 -11.50 1.79 1.54
N ASP A 36 -11.53 3.05 1.94
CA ASP A 36 -10.72 3.60 3.02
C ASP A 36 -11.60 3.80 4.27
N ILE A 37 -11.09 3.37 5.42
CA ILE A 37 -11.78 3.49 6.71
C ILE A 37 -11.01 4.54 7.51
N SER A 38 -11.72 5.48 8.13
CA SER A 38 -11.07 6.53 8.93
C SER A 38 -10.17 5.94 10.04
N GLU A 39 -9.08 6.63 10.36
CA GLU A 39 -8.09 6.16 11.34
C GLU A 39 -8.69 5.89 12.73
N GLU A 40 -9.72 6.67 13.10
CA GLU A 40 -10.47 6.54 14.35
C GLU A 40 -11.25 5.23 14.45
N GLU A 41 -11.70 4.71 13.31
CA GLU A 41 -12.54 3.50 13.23
C GLU A 41 -11.72 2.26 12.82
N LEU A 42 -10.61 2.44 12.09
CA LEU A 42 -9.80 1.37 11.49
C LEU A 42 -9.36 0.28 12.48
N TYR A 43 -9.10 0.66 13.74
CA TYR A 43 -8.61 -0.24 14.79
C TYR A 43 -9.65 -0.54 15.88
N ASN A 44 -10.92 -0.22 15.68
CA ASN A 44 -11.99 -0.52 16.64
C ASN A 44 -12.73 -1.81 16.25
N PRO A 45 -12.40 -2.97 16.85
CA PRO A 45 -13.03 -4.24 16.47
C PRO A 45 -14.45 -4.42 17.06
N TYR A 46 -14.92 -3.49 17.89
CA TYR A 46 -16.20 -3.61 18.61
C TYR A 46 -17.36 -2.91 17.91
N GLN A 47 -17.08 -2.13 16.87
CA GLN A 47 -18.09 -1.38 16.13
C GLN A 47 -17.77 -1.45 14.63
N ASP A 48 -18.80 -1.64 13.82
CA ASP A 48 -18.65 -1.54 12.37
C ASP A 48 -18.29 -0.09 12.01
N PRO A 49 -17.33 0.10 11.07
CA PRO A 49 -16.97 1.43 10.61
C PRO A 49 -18.16 2.08 9.89
N LYS A 50 -18.36 3.37 10.14
CA LYS A 50 -19.44 4.16 9.54
C LYS A 50 -18.89 5.22 8.59
N ASN A 51 -17.67 5.67 8.83
CA ASN A 51 -16.95 6.65 8.04
C ASN A 51 -16.03 5.93 7.08
N ILE A 52 -16.61 5.49 5.95
CA ILE A 52 -15.91 4.81 4.87
C ILE A 52 -15.92 5.73 3.64
N THR A 53 -14.74 5.95 3.07
CA THR A 53 -14.54 6.73 1.85
C THR A 53 -14.01 5.85 0.73
N LEU A 54 -14.05 6.36 -0.49
CA LEU A 54 -13.41 5.74 -1.65
C LEU A 54 -12.12 6.49 -1.95
N ASP A 55 -11.03 5.73 -2.03
CA ASP A 55 -9.74 6.20 -2.53
C ASP A 55 -9.40 5.47 -3.84
N GLN A 56 -8.34 5.92 -4.52
CA GLN A 56 -7.92 5.46 -5.85
C GLN A 56 -6.43 5.11 -5.87
N LEU A 57 -6.10 3.93 -6.41
CA LEU A 57 -4.72 3.47 -6.57
C LEU A 57 -3.97 4.26 -7.64
N SER A 58 -4.68 4.74 -8.67
CA SER A 58 -4.13 5.64 -9.69
C SER A 58 -3.64 6.96 -9.09
N ASP A 59 -4.46 7.61 -8.26
CA ASP A 59 -4.08 8.82 -7.51
C ASP A 59 -2.89 8.56 -6.57
N ASP A 60 -2.91 7.43 -5.84
CA ASP A 60 -1.80 7.02 -4.96
C ASP A 60 -0.49 6.81 -5.73
N LEU A 61 -0.58 6.17 -6.90
CA LEU A 61 0.59 5.90 -7.75
C LEU A 61 1.16 7.18 -8.36
N GLU A 62 0.31 8.12 -8.78
CA GLU A 62 0.73 9.43 -9.29
C GLU A 62 1.53 10.19 -8.21
N GLU A 63 1.03 10.23 -6.98
CA GLU A 63 1.73 10.87 -5.87
C GLU A 63 3.07 10.19 -5.56
N ILE A 64 3.13 8.85 -5.53
CA ILE A 64 4.39 8.13 -5.34
C ILE A 64 5.40 8.48 -6.45
N GLN A 65 4.95 8.56 -7.71
CA GLN A 65 5.82 8.95 -8.83
C GLN A 65 6.28 10.41 -8.75
N ARG A 66 5.44 11.30 -8.20
CA ARG A 66 5.81 12.69 -7.92
C ARG A 66 6.91 12.77 -6.86
N LEU A 67 6.77 12.02 -5.76
CA LEU A 67 7.72 12.03 -4.63
C LEU A 67 9.13 11.60 -5.03
N ILE A 68 9.27 10.68 -5.99
CA ILE A 68 10.57 10.28 -6.56
C ILE A 68 11.35 11.49 -7.12
N LYS A 69 10.64 12.55 -7.53
CA LYS A 69 11.22 13.75 -8.15
C LYS A 69 11.43 14.91 -7.16
N SER A 70 10.59 15.02 -6.13
CA SER A 70 10.51 16.21 -5.26
C SER A 70 11.10 16.04 -3.86
N ASP A 71 11.32 14.81 -3.38
CA ASP A 71 11.88 14.49 -2.04
C ASP A 71 11.18 15.25 -0.88
N ASP A 72 9.87 15.45 -1.00
CA ASP A 72 9.01 16.18 -0.05
C ASP A 72 7.98 15.25 0.63
N ALA A 73 8.37 13.98 0.82
CA ALA A 73 7.50 12.96 1.37
C ALA A 73 7.07 13.26 2.82
N ILE A 74 5.82 12.95 3.12
CA ILE A 74 5.18 13.10 4.43
C ILE A 74 4.67 11.76 4.95
N THR A 75 4.29 11.70 6.23
CA THR A 75 3.80 10.47 6.87
C THR A 75 2.59 9.87 6.15
N TYR A 76 1.73 10.70 5.54
CA TYR A 76 0.58 10.22 4.77
C TYR A 76 0.98 9.35 3.57
N ASP A 77 2.17 9.54 3.01
CA ASP A 77 2.63 8.77 1.85
C ASP A 77 2.90 7.31 2.19
N LEU A 78 3.11 6.98 3.47
CA LEU A 78 3.12 5.59 3.94
C LEU A 78 1.77 4.90 3.72
N LYS A 79 0.65 5.63 3.86
CA LYS A 79 -0.70 5.10 3.60
C LYS A 79 -0.85 4.80 2.11
N ARG A 80 -0.45 5.74 1.24
CA ARG A 80 -0.47 5.54 -0.22
C ARG A 80 0.34 4.30 -0.62
N LEU A 81 1.57 4.19 -0.10
CA LEU A 81 2.42 3.04 -0.35
C LEU A 81 1.79 1.74 0.16
N ALA A 82 1.17 1.75 1.34
CA ALA A 82 0.49 0.58 1.89
C ALA A 82 -0.67 0.11 0.99
N SER A 83 -1.45 1.02 0.42
CA SER A 83 -2.52 0.71 -0.53
C SER A 83 -1.97 0.03 -1.80
N ILE A 84 -0.88 0.55 -2.37
CA ILE A 84 -0.19 -0.09 -3.51
C ILE A 84 0.33 -1.48 -3.14
N LEU A 85 1.00 -1.64 -2.00
CA LEU A 85 1.53 -2.93 -1.55
C LEU A 85 0.40 -3.96 -1.34
N LYS A 86 -0.75 -3.51 -0.82
CA LYS A 86 -1.95 -4.35 -0.67
C LYS A 86 -2.48 -4.80 -2.04
N ALA A 87 -2.59 -3.89 -3.01
CA ALA A 87 -3.03 -4.23 -4.36
C ALA A 87 -2.09 -5.27 -5.01
N LEU A 88 -0.77 -5.05 -4.92
CA LEU A 88 0.24 -6.00 -5.38
C LEU A 88 0.09 -7.37 -4.71
N SER A 89 -0.27 -7.45 -3.42
CA SER A 89 -0.48 -8.75 -2.76
C SER A 89 -1.66 -9.56 -3.31
N ILE A 90 -2.66 -8.90 -3.92
CA ILE A 90 -3.88 -9.52 -4.45
C ILE A 90 -3.66 -10.03 -5.87
N GLU A 91 -3.10 -9.19 -6.74
CA GLU A 91 -2.84 -9.53 -8.15
C GLU A 91 -1.76 -10.63 -8.29
N ASN A 92 -1.01 -10.88 -7.22
CA ASN A 92 0.07 -11.86 -7.17
C ASN A 92 -0.26 -13.10 -6.32
N ARG A 93 -1.54 -13.39 -6.08
CA ARG A 93 -1.94 -14.65 -5.46
C ARG A 93 -1.57 -15.82 -6.39
N THR A 94 -0.46 -16.49 -6.09
CA THR A 94 -0.30 -17.89 -6.50
C THR A 94 -1.41 -18.68 -5.81
N ALA A 95 -2.24 -19.38 -6.59
CA ALA A 95 -3.24 -20.28 -6.04
C ALA A 95 -2.56 -21.21 -5.02
N PHE A 96 -2.96 -21.10 -3.75
CA PHE A 96 -2.59 -22.01 -2.67
C PHE A 96 -3.66 -23.09 -2.56
#